data_AF-A0A160PW39-F1
#
_entry.id   AF-A0A160PW39-F1
#
_cell.length_a   1.000
_cell.length_b   1.000
_cell.length_c   1.000
_cell.angle_alpha   90.00
_cell.angle_beta   90.00
_cell.angle_gamma   90.00
#
_symmetry.space_group_name_H-M   'P 1'
#
loop_
_entity.id
_entity.type
_entity.pdbx_description
1 polymer ?
#
loop_
_entity_poly.entity_id
_entity_poly.type
_entity_poly.pdbx_seq_one_letter_code
_entity_poly.pdbx_strand_id
1 'polypeptide(L)' 'MLKIGTIVAILGAIIFIASVVASGVHYRISETAGEVTNTPAWILTWQGVGLVIATIGVIVFLAAIIRENRSQN' A
#
# COMPACT_ATOMS: atom_id res chain seq x y z
N MET A 1 16.78 -1.87 -11.75
CA MET A 1 15.88 -2.66 -10.87
C MET A 1 15.65 -1.96 -9.54
N LEU A 2 16.70 -1.45 -8.88
CA LEU A 2 16.58 -0.70 -7.62
C LEU A 2 15.55 0.44 -7.69
N LYS A 3 15.72 1.38 -8.66
CA LYS A 3 14.79 2.51 -8.86
C LYS A 3 13.34 2.08 -9.09
N ILE A 4 13.12 0.98 -9.83
CA ILE A 4 11.79 0.45 -10.12
C ILE A 4 11.15 -0.09 -8.85
N GLY A 5 11.88 -0.92 -8.08
CA GLY A 5 11.40 -1.44 -6.80
C GLY A 5 11.02 -0.33 -5.83
N THR A 6 11.85 0.71 -5.72
CA THR A 6 11.56 1.89 -4.88
C THR A 6 10.29 2.62 -5.33
N ILE A 7 10.16 2.93 -6.63
CA ILE A 7 8.97 3.63 -7.16
C ILE A 7 7.70 2.82 -6.89
N VAL A 8 7.72 1.51 -7.18
CA VAL A 8 6.57 0.64 -6.97
C VAL A 8 6.21 0.55 -5.48
N ALA A 9 7.20 0.43 -4.60
CA ALA A 9 6.97 0.39 -3.16
C ALA A 9 6.32 1.68 -2.65
N ILE A 10 6.81 2.84 -3.10
CA ILE A 10 6.25 4.16 -2.75
C ILE A 10 4.81 4.30 -3.26
N LEU A 11 4.54 3.91 -4.51
CA LEU A 11 3.19 3.98 -5.07
C LEU A 11 2.21 3.11 -4.28
N GLY A 12 2.60 1.87 -3.94
CA GLY A 12 1.78 1.00 -3.10
C GLY A 12 1.51 1.58 -1.71
N ALA A 13 2.54 2.16 -1.08
CA ALA A 13 2.40 2.81 0.21
C ALA A 13 1.45 4.02 0.16
N ILE A 14 1.53 4.85 -0.89
CA ILE A 14 0.62 5.99 -1.09
C ILE A 14 -0.83 5.50 -1.22
N ILE A 15 -1.08 4.48 -2.06
CA ILE A 15 -2.42 3.91 -2.23
C ILE A 15 -2.94 3.36 -0.91
N PHE A 16 -2.11 2.63 -0.17
CA PHE A 16 -2.48 2.07 1.13
C PHE A 16 -2.84 3.16 2.14
N ILE A 17 -1.98 4.16 2.32
CA ILE A 17 -2.19 5.28 3.26
C ILE A 17 -3.46 6.05 2.89
N ALA A 18 -3.64 6.39 1.61
CA ALA A 18 -4.85 7.08 1.13
C ALA A 18 -6.12 6.28 1.46
N SER A 19 -6.08 4.95 1.30
CA SER A 19 -7.21 4.07 1.60
C SER A 19 -7.48 3.93 3.10
N VAL A 20 -6.45 3.95 3.94
CA VAL A 20 -6.60 4.00 5.41
C VAL A 20 -7.24 5.32 5.84
N VAL A 21 -6.78 6.44 5.29
CA VAL A 21 -7.37 7.76 5.55
C VAL A 21 -8.84 7.79 5.10
N ALA A 22 -9.15 7.28 3.90
CA ALA A 22 -10.52 7.18 3.41
C ALA A 22 -11.42 6.34 4.35
N SER A 23 -10.89 5.23 4.89
CA SER A 23 -11.62 4.43 5.89
C SER A 23 -11.94 5.24 7.15
N GLY A 24 -10.96 5.99 7.66
CA GLY A 24 -11.15 6.85 8.85
C GLY A 24 -12.15 7.97 8.61
N VAL A 25 -12.11 8.62 7.44
CA VAL A 25 -13.08 9.66 7.06
C VAL A 25 -14.48 9.06 6.96
N HIS A 26 -14.62 7.90 6.31
CA HIS A 26 -15.91 7.24 6.18
C HIS A 26 -16.49 6.84 7.55
N TYR A 27 -15.67 6.29 8.43
CA TYR A 27 -16.05 5.98 9.80
C TYR A 27 -16.61 7.22 10.51
N ARG A 28 -15.94 8.37 10.42
CA ARG A 28 -16.40 9.61 11.05
C ARG A 28 -17.74 10.10 10.49
N ILE A 29 -17.93 9.99 9.18
CA ILE A 29 -19.20 10.37 8.54
C ILE A 29 -20.34 9.46 9.03
N SER A 30 -20.15 8.14 8.99
CA SER A 30 -21.18 7.19 9.46
C SER A 30 -21.47 7.33 10.95
N GLU A 31 -20.45 7.59 11.77
CA GLU A 31 -20.59 7.88 13.20
C GLU A 31 -21.47 9.13 13.43
N THR A 32 -21.25 10.22 12.69
CA THR A 32 -22.09 11.42 12.79
C THR A 32 -23.51 11.22 12.27
N ALA A 33 -23.74 10.26 11.37
CA ALA A 33 -25.04 9.92 10.83
C ALA A 33 -25.83 8.94 11.72
N GLY A 34 -25.20 8.34 12.73
CA GLY A 34 -25.81 7.31 13.58
C GLY A 34 -26.03 5.97 12.85
N GLU A 35 -25.28 5.72 11.77
CA GLU A 35 -25.40 4.52 10.95
C GLU A 35 -24.51 3.37 11.46
N VAL A 36 -24.88 2.12 11.12
CA VAL A 36 -24.05 0.95 11.41
C VAL A 36 -22.76 1.02 10.61
N THR A 37 -21.64 0.96 11.31
CA THR A 37 -20.30 1.16 10.77
C THR A 37 -19.76 -0.11 10.10
N ASN A 38 -19.95 -0.21 8.79
CA ASN A 38 -19.21 -1.14 7.94
C ASN A 38 -18.35 -0.36 6.96
N THR A 39 -17.03 -0.58 6.97
CA THR A 39 -16.15 0.00 5.96
C THR A 39 -16.55 -0.51 4.57
N PRO A 40 -16.80 0.38 3.59
CA PRO A 40 -17.18 -0.02 2.25
C PRO A 40 -16.16 -0.96 1.63
N ALA A 41 -16.64 -2.00 0.94
CA ALA A 41 -15.79 -3.02 0.32
C ALA A 41 -14.73 -2.42 -0.63
N TRP A 42 -15.05 -1.32 -1.32
CA TRP A 42 -14.10 -0.64 -2.20
C TRP A 42 -12.88 -0.09 -1.44
N ILE A 43 -13.05 0.42 -0.22
CA ILE A 43 -11.94 0.92 0.62
C ILE A 43 -11.03 -0.24 1.02
N LEU A 44 -11.63 -1.34 1.47
CA LEU A 44 -10.90 -2.56 1.83
C LEU A 44 -10.12 -3.13 0.64
N THR A 45 -10.72 -3.13 -0.55
CA THR A 45 -10.05 -3.53 -1.79
C THR A 45 -8.82 -2.68 -2.07
N TRP A 46 -8.92 -1.34 -1.96
CA TRP A 46 -7.77 -0.47 -2.20
C TRP A 46 -6.68 -0.57 -1.14
N GLN A 47 -7.04 -0.85 0.12
CA GLN A 47 -6.06 -1.22 1.14
C GLN A 47 -5.29 -2.49 0.73
N GLY A 48 -6.01 -3.54 0.31
CA GLY A 48 -5.39 -4.77 -0.17
C GLY A 48 -4.48 -4.54 -1.39
N VAL A 49 -4.96 -3.81 -2.39
CA VAL A 49 -4.20 -3.47 -3.61
C VAL A 49 -2.94 -2.68 -3.27
N GLY A 50 -3.05 -1.63 -2.43
CA GLY A 50 -1.92 -0.84 -2.00
C GLY A 50 -0.87 -1.67 -1.27
N LEU A 51 -1.30 -2.56 -0.37
CA LEU A 51 -0.41 -3.45 0.37
C LEU A 51 0.32 -4.44 -0.55
N VAL A 52 -0.39 -5.03 -1.52
CA VAL A 52 0.19 -5.96 -2.49
C VAL A 52 1.23 -5.24 -3.36
N ILE A 53 0.90 -4.06 -3.90
CA ILE A 53 1.83 -3.27 -4.71
C ILE A 53 3.07 -2.89 -3.89
N ALA A 54 2.89 -2.44 -2.64
CA ALA A 54 3.99 -2.08 -1.77
C ALA A 54 4.92 -3.28 -1.52
N THR A 55 4.34 -4.44 -1.22
CA THR A 55 5.06 -5.69 -0.98
C THR A 55 5.86 -6.13 -2.21
N ILE A 56 5.26 -6.09 -3.40
CA ILE A 56 5.95 -6.41 -4.66
C ILE A 56 7.13 -5.44 -4.88
N GLY A 57 6.93 -4.14 -4.66
CA GLY A 57 7.99 -3.14 -4.78
C GLY A 57 9.17 -3.43 -3.85
N VAL A 58 8.90 -3.78 -2.59
CA VAL A 58 9.92 -4.16 -1.61
C VAL A 58 10.67 -5.43 -2.04
N ILE A 59 9.97 -6.47 -2.51
CA ILE A 59 10.60 -7.70 -3.01
C ILE A 59 11.55 -7.40 -4.17
N VAL A 60 11.12 -6.59 -5.15
CA VAL A 60 11.95 -6.19 -6.30
C VAL A 60 13.16 -5.39 -5.86
N PHE A 61 13.00 -4.48 -4.90
CA PHE A 61 14.08 -3.69 -4.33
C PHE A 61 15.13 -4.58 -3.65
N LEU A 62 14.70 -5.50 -2.79
CA LEU A 62 15.59 -6.44 -2.11
C LEU A 62 16.31 -7.37 -3.09
N ALA A 63 15.59 -7.89 -4.09
CA ALA A 63 16.19 -8.71 -5.15
C ALA A 63 17.27 -7.95 -5.93
N ALA A 64 17.08 -6.65 -6.16
CA ALA A 64 18.07 -5.81 -6.82
C ALA A 64 19.34 -5.64 -5.96
N ILE A 65 19.20 -5.40 -4.65
CA ILE A 65 20.33 -5.29 -3.72
C ILE A 65 21.13 -6.60 -3.69
N ILE A 66 20.45 -7.73 -3.54
CA ILE A 66 21.10 -9.04 -3.47
C ILE A 66 21.88 -9.32 -4.75
N ARG A 67 21.32 -8.96 -5.91
CA ARG A 67 22.00 -9.11 -7.20
C ARG A 67 23.25 -8.23 -7.30
N GLU A 68 23.17 -6.98 -6.86
CA GLU A 68 24.30 -6.04 -6.88
C GLU A 68 25.45 -6.53 -6.00
N ASN A 69 25.15 -6.99 -4.79
CA ASN A 69 26.15 -7.54 -3.86
C ASN A 69 26.85 -8.79 -4.40
N ARG A 70 26.13 -9.65 -5.16
CA ARG A 70 26.74 -10.83 -5.81
C ARG A 70 27.64 -10.50 -6.99
N SER A 71 27.49 -9.32 -7.59
CA SER A 71 28.34 -8.91 -8.71
C SER A 71 29.69 -8.36 -8.27
N GLN A 72 29.86 -8.05 -6.98
CA GLN A 72 31.06 -7.43 -6.42
C GLN A 72 32.02 -8.43 -5.75
N ASN A 73 31.58 -9.68 -5.54
CA ASN A 73 32.37 -10.79 -5.02
C ASN A 73 32.81 -11.73 -6.15
#